data_AF-A0A6L9IWU7-F1
#
_entry.id   AF-A0A6L9IWU7-F1
#
_cell.length_a   1.000
_cell.length_b   1.000
_cell.length_c   1.000
_cell.angle_alpha   90.00
_cell.angle_beta   90.00
_cell.angle_gamma   90.00
#
_symmetry.space_group_name_H-M   'P 1'
#
loop_
_entity.id
_entity.type
_entity.pdbx_description
1 polymer ?
#
loop_
_entity_poly.entity_id
_entity_poly.type
_entity_poly.pdbx_seq_one_letter_code
_entity_poly.pdbx_strand_id
1 'polypeptide(L)'
;PGIADPGAVLDDAIAPGRLEFADFGGLTFAQVEALTGQQIVTTGMIDAQPASDPPPDAFRRPDTDEPFATILDGSQVMAATAVEDDFNGGWRIEVRFSPEAGETLAAFTRANIGMALAIVLNGEVLSAPTIQSEVGTEVVITGTFTADEARALAAQLRGGMLPLPLIFESITIIGAPATDAAAGG
;
A
#
# COMPACT_ATOMS: atom_id res chain seq x y z
N PRO A 1 31.18 32.01 30.92
CA PRO A 1 30.75 30.63 31.26
C PRO A 1 29.23 30.50 31.13
N GLY A 2 28.76 29.92 30.04
CA GLY A 2 27.36 29.59 29.79
C GLY A 2 27.35 28.28 29.02
N ILE A 3 27.15 27.19 29.74
CA ILE A 3 27.06 25.84 29.18
C ILE A 3 25.65 25.76 28.59
N ALA A 4 25.54 25.77 27.26
CA ALA A 4 24.31 25.39 26.59
C ALA A 4 24.09 23.89 26.86
N ASP A 5 22.88 23.55 27.28
CA ASP A 5 22.40 22.17 27.47
C ASP A 5 22.71 21.29 26.24
N PRO A 6 23.46 20.19 26.38
CA PRO A 6 23.61 19.20 25.32
C PRO A 6 22.53 18.12 25.47
N GLY A 7 21.25 18.51 25.43
CA GLY A 7 20.15 17.65 25.86
C GLY A 7 18.91 17.60 24.96
N ALA A 8 18.96 18.12 23.74
CA ALA A 8 17.87 17.98 22.76
C ALA A 8 18.41 17.39 21.46
N VAL A 9 18.79 16.12 21.50
CA VAL A 9 19.11 15.32 20.30
C VAL A 9 17.98 14.33 20.09
N LEU A 10 17.11 14.67 19.13
CA LEU A 10 16.26 13.81 18.31
C LEU A 10 15.65 12.56 18.99
N ASP A 11 14.48 12.73 19.58
CA ASP A 11 13.45 11.67 19.56
C ASP A 11 12.58 11.87 18.30
N ASP A 12 13.19 11.91 17.11
CA ASP A 12 12.46 11.64 15.85
C ASP A 12 12.27 10.12 15.80
N ALA A 13 11.35 9.62 16.61
CA ALA A 13 10.87 8.26 16.46
C ALA A 13 10.25 8.19 15.06
N ILE A 14 10.99 7.63 14.10
CA ILE A 14 10.46 7.34 12.76
C ILE A 14 9.25 6.46 12.98
N ALA A 15 8.05 7.02 12.75
CA ALA A 15 6.82 6.27 12.88
C ALA A 15 6.90 5.08 11.92
N PRO A 16 6.48 3.88 12.37
CA PRO A 16 6.46 2.72 11.51
C PRO A 16 5.71 3.01 10.20
N GLY A 17 6.29 2.55 9.08
CA GLY A 17 5.64 2.71 7.78
C GLY A 17 4.33 1.98 7.73
N ARG A 18 3.27 2.71 7.41
CA ARG A 18 1.92 2.15 7.34
C ARG A 18 1.56 1.93 5.87
N LEU A 19 1.55 0.66 5.47
CA LEU A 19 0.93 0.24 4.21
C LEU A 19 -0.58 0.18 4.41
N GLU A 20 -1.36 0.70 3.47
CA GLU A 20 -2.81 0.62 3.43
C GLU A 20 -3.27 0.30 2.01
N PHE A 21 -4.37 -0.45 1.90
CA PHE A 21 -5.12 -0.63 0.66
C PHE A 21 -6.41 0.16 0.79
N ALA A 22 -6.58 1.19 -0.03
CA ALA A 22 -7.68 2.14 0.06
C ALA A 22 -8.64 2.06 -1.13
N ASP A 23 -9.94 2.17 -0.86
CA ASP A 23 -10.99 2.11 -1.87
C ASP A 23 -11.04 3.39 -2.72
N PHE A 24 -10.68 3.25 -4.00
CA PHE A 24 -10.77 4.30 -5.02
C PHE A 24 -11.97 4.07 -5.98
N GLY A 25 -12.89 3.18 -5.62
CA GLY A 25 -14.11 2.92 -6.36
C GLY A 25 -14.93 4.18 -6.59
N GLY A 26 -15.50 4.31 -7.79
CA GLY A 26 -16.24 5.50 -8.21
C GLY A 26 -15.38 6.65 -8.76
N LEU A 27 -14.05 6.60 -8.60
CA LEU A 27 -13.16 7.58 -9.22
C LEU A 27 -12.96 7.28 -10.71
N THR A 28 -12.87 8.35 -11.49
CA THR A 28 -12.46 8.29 -12.90
C THR A 28 -10.96 8.07 -13.01
N PHE A 29 -10.50 7.51 -14.14
CA PHE A 29 -9.08 7.32 -14.42
C PHE A 29 -8.24 8.60 -14.21
N ALA A 30 -8.73 9.76 -14.68
CA ALA A 30 -8.03 11.03 -14.53
C ALA A 30 -7.90 11.47 -13.06
N GLN A 31 -8.90 11.18 -12.21
CA GLN A 31 -8.82 11.46 -10.77
C GLN A 31 -7.83 10.53 -10.08
N VAL A 32 -7.82 9.25 -10.46
CA VAL A 32 -6.86 8.27 -9.94
C VAL A 32 -5.42 8.68 -10.28
N GLU A 33 -5.18 9.08 -11.53
CA GLU A 33 -3.88 9.58 -11.99
C GLU A 33 -3.45 10.83 -11.23
N ALA A 34 -4.36 11.79 -11.03
CA ALA A 34 -4.08 13.02 -10.28
C ALA A 34 -3.74 12.80 -8.79
N LEU A 35 -4.23 11.70 -8.21
CA LEU A 35 -3.96 11.34 -6.80
C LEU A 35 -2.69 10.50 -6.64
N THR A 36 -2.16 9.92 -7.70
CA THR A 36 -0.91 9.13 -7.62
C THR A 36 0.27 10.05 -7.26
N GLY A 37 1.05 9.65 -6.26
CA GLY A 37 2.12 10.47 -5.66
C GLY A 37 1.64 11.59 -4.74
N GLN A 38 0.33 11.70 -4.49
CA GLN A 38 -0.22 12.67 -3.54
C GLN A 38 -0.43 12.05 -2.16
N GLN A 39 -0.44 12.91 -1.14
CA GLN A 39 -0.88 12.55 0.20
C GLN A 39 -2.41 12.48 0.22
N ILE A 40 -2.97 11.47 0.88
CA ILE A 40 -4.42 11.32 1.06
C ILE A 40 -4.78 11.05 2.52
N VAL A 41 -6.02 11.36 2.89
CA VAL A 41 -6.58 11.00 4.19
C VAL A 41 -7.30 9.66 4.07
N THR A 42 -6.91 8.67 4.87
CA THR A 42 -7.57 7.37 4.94
C THR A 42 -8.27 7.16 6.29
N THR A 43 -9.27 6.27 6.34
CA THR A 43 -9.91 5.91 7.61
C THR A 43 -8.92 5.21 8.54
N GLY A 44 -8.03 4.36 8.01
CA GLY A 44 -6.98 3.70 8.79
C GLY A 44 -5.99 4.68 9.43
N MET A 45 -5.65 5.78 8.75
CA MET A 45 -4.85 6.86 9.34
C MET A 45 -5.58 7.52 10.51
N ILE A 46 -6.85 7.85 10.35
CA ILE A 46 -7.67 8.50 11.39
C ILE A 46 -7.85 7.56 12.59
N ASP A 47 -8.15 6.29 12.36
CA ASP A 47 -8.39 5.32 13.44
C ASP A 47 -7.11 5.01 14.22
N ALA A 48 -5.96 4.95 13.55
CA ALA A 48 -4.67 4.74 14.19
C ALA A 48 -4.25 5.93 15.06
N GLN A 49 -4.61 7.16 14.67
CA GLN A 49 -4.23 8.36 15.40
C GLN A 49 -5.35 9.43 15.36
N PRO A 50 -6.45 9.24 16.11
CA PRO A 50 -7.67 10.07 15.99
C PRO A 50 -7.52 11.49 16.53
N ALA A 51 -6.43 11.76 17.26
CA ALA A 51 -6.12 13.08 17.83
C ALA A 51 -5.10 13.88 17.00
N SER A 52 -4.59 13.33 15.90
CA SER A 52 -3.69 14.04 15.00
C SER A 52 -4.48 14.67 13.86
N ASP A 53 -4.23 15.95 13.61
CA ASP A 53 -4.70 16.57 12.37
C ASP A 53 -4.06 15.82 11.19
N PRO A 54 -4.84 15.41 10.19
CA PRO A 54 -4.27 14.86 8.97
C PRO A 54 -3.34 15.90 8.32
N PRO A 55 -2.38 15.46 7.49
CA PRO A 55 -1.50 16.40 6.80
C PRO A 55 -2.34 17.47 6.07
N PRO A 56 -1.98 18.76 6.19
CA PRO A 56 -2.81 19.86 5.67
C PRO A 56 -3.03 19.80 4.16
N ASP A 57 -2.11 19.15 3.43
CA ASP A 57 -2.16 18.96 1.99
C ASP A 57 -2.68 17.57 1.57
N ALA A 58 -3.18 16.76 2.52
CA ALA A 58 -3.72 15.44 2.22
C ALA A 58 -5.10 15.56 1.57
N PHE A 59 -5.25 14.96 0.40
CA PHE A 59 -6.49 14.94 -0.35
C PHE A 59 -7.52 14.02 0.29
N ARG A 60 -8.79 14.44 0.20
CA ARG A 60 -9.96 13.63 0.48
C ARG A 60 -10.58 13.15 -0.83
N ARG A 61 -11.58 12.29 -0.72
CA ARG A 61 -12.37 11.82 -1.85
C ARG A 61 -12.95 13.02 -2.64
N PRO A 62 -12.64 13.18 -3.94
CA PRO A 62 -13.13 14.31 -4.72
C PRO A 62 -14.65 14.36 -4.92
N ASP A 63 -15.33 13.22 -4.77
CA ASP A 63 -16.77 13.04 -4.95
C ASP A 63 -17.58 13.27 -3.68
N THR A 64 -17.04 12.94 -2.51
CA THR A 64 -17.76 13.01 -1.22
C THR A 64 -17.13 13.93 -0.18
N ASP A 65 -15.89 14.36 -0.38
CA ASP A 65 -15.05 15.04 0.61
C ASP A 65 -14.82 14.22 1.91
N GLU A 66 -14.98 12.90 1.83
CA GLU A 66 -14.72 11.97 2.94
C GLU A 66 -13.30 11.39 2.87
N PRO A 67 -12.75 10.86 3.98
CA PRO A 67 -11.55 10.02 3.93
C PRO A 67 -11.74 8.82 3.00
N PHE A 68 -10.66 8.36 2.38
CA PHE A 68 -10.66 7.11 1.65
C PHE A 68 -10.79 5.93 2.61
N ALA A 69 -11.68 4.98 2.32
CA ALA A 69 -11.88 3.82 3.17
C ALA A 69 -10.69 2.86 3.06
N THR A 70 -10.04 2.57 4.19
CA THR A 70 -9.00 1.54 4.29
C THR A 70 -9.67 0.16 4.33
N ILE A 71 -9.33 -0.69 3.36
CA ILE A 71 -9.83 -2.06 3.24
C ILE A 71 -8.94 -3.03 4.03
N LEU A 72 -7.62 -2.86 3.92
CA LEU A 72 -6.59 -3.64 4.60
C LEU A 72 -5.40 -2.75 4.94
N ASP A 73 -4.61 -3.16 5.92
CA ASP A 73 -3.36 -2.49 6.26
C ASP A 73 -2.19 -3.45 6.48
N GLY A 74 -1.00 -2.87 6.68
CA GLY A 74 0.25 -3.60 6.88
C GLY A 74 0.28 -4.49 8.12
N SER A 75 -0.60 -4.31 9.11
CA SER A 75 -0.65 -5.17 10.31
C SER A 75 -1.09 -6.60 9.99
N GLN A 76 -1.75 -6.79 8.85
CA GLN A 76 -2.27 -8.08 8.40
C GLN A 76 -1.31 -8.81 7.44
N VAL A 77 -0.14 -8.22 7.15
CA VAL A 77 0.89 -8.85 6.31
C VAL A 77 1.60 -9.94 7.11
N MET A 78 1.55 -11.18 6.60
CA MET A 78 2.28 -12.32 7.17
C MET A 78 3.68 -12.48 6.56
N ALA A 79 3.83 -12.16 5.27
CA ALA A 79 5.11 -12.23 4.59
C ALA A 79 5.16 -11.21 3.45
N ALA A 80 6.35 -10.69 3.19
CA ALA A 80 6.65 -9.97 1.96
C ALA A 80 8.07 -10.33 1.49
N THR A 81 8.22 -10.59 0.19
CA THR A 81 9.47 -11.05 -0.40
C THR A 81 9.74 -10.34 -1.71
N ALA A 82 10.96 -9.82 -1.87
CA ALA A 82 11.44 -9.30 -3.14
C ALA A 82 11.91 -10.47 -4.02
N VAL A 83 11.35 -10.56 -5.23
CA VAL A 83 11.63 -11.61 -6.21
C VAL A 83 12.05 -10.94 -7.50
N GLU A 84 13.11 -11.45 -8.13
CA GLU A 84 13.50 -11.00 -9.47
C GLU A 84 12.46 -11.49 -10.48
N ASP A 85 12.02 -10.62 -11.38
CA ASP A 85 11.03 -10.97 -12.40
C ASP A 85 11.72 -11.55 -13.63
N ASP A 86 11.66 -12.88 -13.75
CA ASP A 86 12.29 -13.63 -14.84
C ASP A 86 11.72 -13.29 -16.24
N PHE A 87 10.50 -12.72 -16.31
CA PHE A 87 9.80 -12.47 -17.59
C PHE A 87 10.05 -11.08 -18.13
N ASN A 88 9.97 -10.07 -17.26
CA ASN A 88 10.09 -8.68 -17.68
C ASN A 88 11.46 -8.05 -17.39
N GLY A 89 12.29 -8.75 -16.60
CA GLY A 89 13.45 -8.15 -15.94
C GLY A 89 13.01 -7.18 -14.84
N GLY A 90 13.87 -6.99 -13.83
CA GLY A 90 13.57 -6.14 -12.68
C GLY A 90 13.08 -6.94 -11.47
N TRP A 91 12.36 -6.27 -10.56
CA TRP A 91 11.95 -6.86 -9.27
C TRP A 91 10.46 -6.68 -9.03
N ARG A 92 9.86 -7.63 -8.31
CA ARG A 92 8.50 -7.58 -7.81
C ARG A 92 8.45 -7.98 -6.35
N ILE A 93 7.46 -7.50 -5.61
CA ILE A 93 7.27 -7.81 -4.21
C ILE A 93 6.04 -8.69 -4.10
N GLU A 94 6.24 -9.91 -3.64
CA GLU A 94 5.15 -10.81 -3.30
C GLU A 94 4.76 -10.57 -1.85
N VAL A 95 3.50 -10.23 -1.61
CA VAL A 95 2.93 -9.97 -0.30
C VAL A 95 1.89 -11.04 0.01
N ARG A 96 1.98 -11.63 1.19
CA ARG A 96 1.02 -12.60 1.72
C ARG A 96 0.37 -12.02 2.97
N PHE A 97 -0.95 -11.91 2.94
CA PHE A 97 -1.79 -11.49 4.06
C PHE A 97 -2.26 -12.67 4.91
N SER A 98 -2.79 -12.37 6.08
CA SER A 98 -3.49 -13.36 6.91
C SER A 98 -4.71 -13.93 6.18
N PRO A 99 -5.17 -15.14 6.54
CA PRO A 99 -6.39 -15.71 5.97
C PRO A 99 -7.60 -14.78 6.09
N GLU A 100 -7.80 -14.14 7.24
CA GLU A 100 -8.94 -13.23 7.45
C GLU A 100 -8.85 -11.99 6.54
N ALA A 101 -7.65 -11.45 6.38
CA ALA A 101 -7.39 -10.34 5.46
C ALA A 101 -7.58 -10.76 3.99
N GLY A 102 -7.17 -11.98 3.62
CA GLY A 102 -7.41 -12.52 2.29
C GLY A 102 -8.89 -12.73 1.97
N GLU A 103 -9.70 -13.15 2.94
CA GLU A 103 -11.16 -13.23 2.77
C GLU A 103 -11.78 -11.84 2.55
N THR A 104 -11.30 -10.84 3.29
CA THR A 104 -11.74 -9.45 3.15
C THR A 104 -11.34 -8.90 1.77
N LEU A 105 -10.10 -9.14 1.33
CA LEU A 105 -9.62 -8.73 0.00
C LEU A 105 -10.42 -9.40 -1.12
N ALA A 106 -10.69 -10.70 -0.98
CA ALA A 106 -11.42 -11.48 -1.97
C ALA A 106 -12.87 -10.99 -2.09
N ALA A 107 -13.54 -10.74 -0.96
CA ALA A 107 -14.88 -10.17 -0.95
C ALA A 107 -14.92 -8.79 -1.61
N PHE A 108 -13.96 -7.92 -1.27
CA PHE A 108 -13.87 -6.58 -1.83
C PHE A 108 -13.60 -6.61 -3.34
N THR A 109 -12.56 -7.31 -3.78
CA THR A 109 -12.15 -7.34 -5.19
C THR A 109 -13.19 -7.99 -6.09
N ARG A 110 -13.88 -9.05 -5.63
CA ARG A 110 -14.99 -9.67 -6.37
C ARG A 110 -16.14 -8.70 -6.62
N ALA A 111 -16.46 -7.84 -5.66
CA ALA A 111 -17.54 -6.86 -5.77
C ALA A 111 -17.15 -5.64 -6.60
N ASN A 112 -15.85 -5.37 -6.77
CA ASN A 112 -15.32 -4.12 -7.33
C ASN A 112 -14.46 -4.33 -8.59
N ILE A 113 -14.71 -5.38 -9.37
CA ILE A 113 -14.04 -5.59 -10.65
C ILE A 113 -14.26 -4.36 -11.56
N GLY A 114 -13.18 -3.84 -12.15
CA GLY A 114 -13.16 -2.63 -12.97
C GLY A 114 -12.97 -1.33 -12.18
N MET A 115 -12.96 -1.38 -10.85
CA MET A 115 -12.66 -0.23 -9.99
C MET A 115 -11.18 -0.17 -9.60
N ALA A 116 -10.69 1.00 -9.20
CA ALA A 116 -9.33 1.16 -8.71
C ALA A 116 -9.20 0.80 -7.22
N LEU A 117 -8.11 0.13 -6.86
CA LEU A 117 -7.71 -0.14 -5.49
C LEU A 117 -6.36 0.56 -5.26
N ALA A 118 -6.32 1.57 -4.39
CA ALA A 118 -5.10 2.29 -4.10
C ALA A 118 -4.21 1.54 -3.10
N ILE A 119 -2.92 1.57 -3.36
CA ILE A 119 -1.86 1.14 -2.44
C ILE A 119 -1.22 2.40 -1.90
N VAL A 120 -1.27 2.56 -0.58
CA VAL A 120 -0.91 3.79 0.11
C VAL A 120 0.18 3.46 1.13
N LEU A 121 1.25 4.26 1.16
CA LEU A 121 2.32 4.13 2.14
C LEU A 121 2.48 5.46 2.88
N ASN A 122 2.27 5.46 4.20
CA ASN A 122 2.32 6.67 5.03
C ASN A 122 1.40 7.80 4.56
N GLY A 123 0.26 7.46 3.97
CA GLY A 123 -0.65 8.45 3.37
C GLY A 123 -0.32 8.82 1.93
N GLU A 124 0.85 8.44 1.39
CA GLU A 124 1.17 8.66 -0.02
C GLU A 124 0.59 7.57 -0.91
N VAL A 125 -0.14 7.95 -1.97
CA VAL A 125 -0.65 7.00 -2.96
C VAL A 125 0.50 6.56 -3.87
N LEU A 126 0.97 5.33 -3.72
CA LEU A 126 2.05 4.80 -4.55
C LEU A 126 1.53 4.31 -5.91
N SER A 127 0.34 3.71 -5.92
CA SER A 127 -0.33 3.26 -7.15
C SER A 127 -1.80 3.01 -6.89
N ALA A 128 -2.62 3.00 -7.94
CA ALA A 128 -4.04 2.70 -7.84
C ALA A 128 -4.54 1.91 -9.07
N PRO A 129 -4.07 0.65 -9.22
CA PRO A 129 -4.44 -0.20 -10.34
C PRO A 129 -5.91 -0.60 -10.33
N THR A 130 -6.42 -0.90 -11.53
CA THR A 130 -7.77 -1.44 -11.73
C THR A 130 -7.83 -2.91 -11.33
N ILE A 131 -8.83 -3.26 -10.53
CA ILE A 131 -9.13 -4.65 -10.15
C ILE A 131 -9.61 -5.40 -11.40
N GLN A 132 -8.91 -6.46 -11.77
CA GLN A 132 -9.24 -7.28 -12.95
C GLN A 132 -9.89 -8.62 -12.58
N SER A 133 -9.65 -9.10 -11.36
CA SER A 133 -10.17 -10.36 -10.85
C SER A 133 -10.25 -10.31 -9.33
N GLU A 134 -10.89 -11.33 -8.76
CA GLU A 134 -10.79 -11.60 -7.33
C GLU A 134 -9.32 -11.83 -6.92
N VAL A 135 -8.93 -11.27 -5.78
CA VAL A 135 -7.60 -11.40 -5.19
C VAL A 135 -7.73 -11.90 -3.76
N GLY A 136 -7.06 -13.00 -3.44
CA GLY A 136 -7.13 -13.64 -2.12
C GLY A 136 -6.04 -13.15 -1.17
N THR A 137 -5.31 -14.08 -0.56
CA THR A 137 -4.27 -13.80 0.43
C THR A 137 -2.96 -13.29 -0.17
N GLU A 138 -2.77 -13.39 -1.49
CA GLU A 138 -1.50 -13.08 -2.15
C GLU A 138 -1.68 -11.92 -3.13
N VAL A 139 -0.79 -10.93 -3.02
CA VAL A 139 -0.72 -9.77 -3.91
C VAL A 139 0.70 -9.64 -4.44
N VAL A 140 0.82 -9.32 -5.73
CA VAL A 140 2.09 -8.97 -6.34
C VAL A 140 2.12 -7.48 -6.62
N ILE A 141 3.12 -6.82 -6.05
CA ILE A 141 3.48 -5.43 -6.29
C ILE A 141 4.62 -5.45 -7.30
N THR A 142 4.37 -5.16 -8.57
CA THR A 142 5.45 -5.00 -9.57
C THR A 142 5.81 -3.52 -9.69
N GLY A 143 6.97 -3.17 -10.23
CA GLY A 143 7.40 -1.78 -10.35
C GLY A 143 8.81 -1.68 -10.92
N THR A 144 9.29 -0.47 -11.15
CA THR A 144 10.67 -0.25 -11.60
C THR A 144 11.58 -0.14 -10.38
N PHE A 145 11.87 -1.27 -9.73
CA PHE A 145 12.71 -1.31 -8.55
C PHE A 145 14.12 -1.79 -8.89
N THR A 146 15.12 -1.17 -8.26
CA THR A 146 16.41 -1.81 -8.04
C THR A 146 16.28 -2.95 -7.04
N ALA A 147 17.25 -3.86 -7.02
CA ALA A 147 17.27 -4.98 -6.08
C ALA A 147 17.23 -4.53 -4.61
N ASP A 148 17.90 -3.43 -4.30
CA ASP A 148 17.98 -2.90 -2.93
C ASP A 148 16.68 -2.22 -2.53
N GLU A 149 16.04 -1.45 -3.41
CA GLU A 149 14.73 -0.86 -3.20
C GLU A 149 13.66 -1.93 -2.99
N ALA A 150 13.67 -2.99 -3.81
CA ALA A 150 12.71 -4.08 -3.70
C ALA A 150 12.85 -4.81 -2.36
N ARG A 151 14.08 -5.13 -1.94
CA ARG A 151 14.36 -5.76 -0.65
C ARG A 151 13.99 -4.85 0.52
N ALA A 152 14.26 -3.56 0.40
CA ALA A 152 13.90 -2.58 1.42
C ALA A 152 12.38 -2.50 1.56
N LEU A 153 11.63 -2.39 0.47
CA LEU A 153 10.17 -2.41 0.48
C LEU A 153 9.63 -3.71 1.09
N ALA A 154 10.12 -4.87 0.65
CA ALA A 154 9.71 -6.16 1.22
C ALA A 154 10.01 -6.29 2.73
N ALA A 155 11.15 -5.76 3.18
CA ALA A 155 11.49 -5.71 4.60
C ALA A 155 10.55 -4.78 5.38
N GLN A 156 10.21 -3.62 4.80
CA GLN A 156 9.29 -2.65 5.39
C GLN A 156 7.88 -3.23 5.54
N LEU A 157 7.37 -3.91 4.52
CA LEU A 157 6.05 -4.54 4.55
C LEU A 157 5.93 -5.64 5.60
N ARG A 158 7.02 -6.40 5.88
CA ARG A 158 7.05 -7.40 6.95
C ARG A 158 7.23 -6.82 8.34
N GLY A 159 8.10 -5.81 8.45
CA GLY A 159 8.49 -5.26 9.73
C GLY A 159 7.41 -4.38 10.35
N GLY A 160 6.45 -3.91 9.55
CA GLY A 160 5.51 -2.87 9.98
C GLY A 160 6.22 -1.68 10.59
N MET A 161 7.49 -1.43 10.22
CA MET A 161 8.42 -0.49 10.85
C MET A 161 9.34 0.08 9.77
N LEU A 162 9.41 1.42 9.68
CA LEU A 162 10.36 2.12 8.83
C LEU A 162 11.59 2.50 9.63
N PRO A 163 12.76 2.21 9.08
CA PRO A 163 13.81 3.20 9.04
C PRO A 163 14.18 3.39 7.57
N LEU A 164 13.79 4.52 7.00
CA LEU A 164 14.41 5.27 5.88
C LEU A 164 13.36 5.83 4.90
N PRO A 165 13.54 7.07 4.41
CA PRO A 165 12.76 7.61 3.31
C PRO A 165 13.15 6.86 2.03
N LEU A 166 12.19 6.21 1.37
CA LEU A 166 12.36 5.63 0.04
C LEU A 166 11.45 6.38 -0.94
N ILE A 167 12.00 6.72 -2.10
CA ILE A 167 11.31 7.38 -3.20
C ILE A 167 11.03 6.29 -4.23
N PHE A 168 9.78 6.11 -4.67
CA PHE A 168 9.41 5.11 -5.67
C PHE A 168 8.67 5.77 -6.83
N GLU A 169 8.94 5.33 -8.07
CA GLU A 169 8.35 5.94 -9.28
C GLU A 169 7.11 5.21 -9.84
N SER A 170 6.86 3.92 -9.54
CA SER A 170 5.64 3.20 -10.00
C SER A 170 5.44 1.80 -9.42
N ILE A 171 4.16 1.39 -9.28
CA ILE A 171 3.73 0.00 -9.02
C ILE A 171 2.63 -0.47 -10.00
N THR A 172 2.67 -1.71 -10.47
CA THR A 172 1.60 -2.38 -11.24
C THR A 172 1.11 -3.64 -10.50
N ILE A 173 -0.21 -3.89 -10.47
CA ILE A 173 -0.77 -5.16 -9.97
C ILE A 173 -0.97 -6.09 -11.17
N ILE A 174 -0.37 -7.27 -11.11
CA ILE A 174 -0.63 -8.36 -12.06
C ILE A 174 -1.23 -9.52 -11.26
N GLY A 175 -2.52 -9.78 -11.46
CA GLY A 175 -3.16 -10.98 -10.94
C GLY A 175 -2.85 -12.17 -11.83
N ALA A 176 -2.26 -13.23 -11.26
CA ALA A 176 -2.31 -14.53 -11.92
C ALA A 176 -3.78 -14.97 -11.98
N PRO A 177 -4.30 -15.44 -13.12
CA PRO A 177 -5.62 -16.06 -13.13
C PRO A 177 -5.59 -17.25 -12.17
N ALA A 178 -6.58 -17.34 -11.29
CA ALA A 178 -6.83 -18.56 -10.53
C ALA A 178 -6.95 -19.70 -11.54
N THR A 179 -5.92 -20.54 -11.64
CA THR A 179 -6.01 -21.74 -12.47
C THR A 179 -7.03 -22.64 -11.81
N ASP A 180 -8.20 -22.74 -12.45
CA ASP A 180 -9.20 -23.76 -12.18
C ASP A 180 -8.54 -25.14 -12.32
N ALA A 181 -8.14 -25.71 -11.19
CA ALA A 181 -7.71 -27.09 -11.09
C ALA A 181 -8.97 -27.98 -11.04
N ALA A 182 -9.70 -28.04 -12.15
CA ALA A 182 -10.79 -28.97 -12.35
C ALA A 182 -10.79 -29.53 -13.78
N ALA A 183 -9.80 -30.35 -14.11
CA ALA A 183 -9.97 -31.42 -15.12
C ALA A 183 -8.79 -32.40 -15.09
N GLY A 184 -9.05 -33.65 -14.67
CA GLY A 184 -8.24 -34.79 -15.08
C GLY A 184 -8.13 -35.92 -14.04
N GLY A 185 -8.91 -36.98 -14.22
CA GLY A 185 -8.67 -38.30 -13.61
C GLY A 185 -9.92 -38.99 -13.08
#